data_AF-A0A3A9C3N6-F1
#
_entry.id   AF-A0A3A9C3N6-F1
#
_cell.length_a   1.000
_cell.length_b   1.000
_cell.length_c   1.000
_cell.angle_alpha   90.00
_cell.angle_beta   90.00
_cell.angle_gamma   90.00
#
_symmetry.space_group_name_H-M   'P 1'
#
loop_
_entity.id
_entity.type
_entity.pdbx_description
1 polymer ?
#
loop_
_entity_poly.entity_id
_entity_poly.type
_entity_poly.pdbx_seq_one_letter_code
_entity_poly.pdbx_strand_id
1 'polypeptide(L)'
;MLNISVSAYKKMESGENNISIANLRILHERLGTSADYLLFGTSSDFEQIWSQISSSPETVKLKLLLRMIYYFGDRKGDAYDRQERGDIEQMITLLIDSIQNEKTT
;
A
#
# COMPACT_ATOMS: atom_id res chain seq x y z
N MET A 1 -12.03 -0.20 -18.34
CA MET A 1 -13.22 -0.49 -17.53
C MET A 1 -13.29 -1.99 -17.25
N LEU A 2 -13.92 -2.37 -16.14
CA LEU A 2 -14.37 -3.75 -15.92
C LEU A 2 -15.26 -4.14 -17.12
N ASN A 3 -15.02 -5.31 -17.74
CA ASN A 3 -15.78 -5.76 -18.91
C ASN A 3 -17.18 -6.28 -18.51
N ILE A 4 -17.97 -5.41 -17.86
CA ILE A 4 -19.28 -5.70 -17.30
C ILE A 4 -20.29 -4.68 -17.83
N SER A 5 -21.57 -5.06 -17.85
CA SER A 5 -22.63 -4.14 -18.28
C SER A 5 -22.75 -2.96 -17.30
N VAL A 6 -23.24 -1.82 -17.80
CA VAL A 6 -23.52 -0.64 -16.97
C VAL A 6 -24.53 -0.96 -15.86
N SER A 7 -25.50 -1.84 -16.12
CA SER A 7 -26.45 -2.32 -15.11
C SER A 7 -25.76 -3.14 -14.02
N ALA A 8 -24.85 -4.04 -14.39
CA ALA A 8 -24.08 -4.82 -13.43
C ALA A 8 -23.16 -3.93 -12.58
N TYR A 9 -22.53 -2.93 -13.21
CA TYR A 9 -21.71 -1.93 -12.52
C TYR A 9 -22.52 -1.15 -11.48
N LYS A 10 -23.71 -0.63 -11.85
CA LYS A 10 -24.59 0.12 -10.93
C LYS A 10 -25.05 -0.72 -9.74
N LYS A 11 -25.41 -1.99 -9.98
CA LYS A 11 -25.77 -2.94 -8.92
C LYS A 11 -24.60 -3.23 -7.98
N MET A 12 -23.38 -3.16 -8.49
CA MET A 12 -22.17 -3.32 -7.70
C MET A 12 -21.91 -2.10 -6.82
N GLU A 13 -22.08 -0.89 -7.36
CA GLU A 13 -21.95 0.36 -6.59
C GLU A 13 -23.04 0.51 -5.52
N SER A 14 -24.27 0.05 -5.79
CA SER A 14 -25.36 0.09 -4.80
C SER A 14 -25.24 -0.97 -3.70
N GLY A 15 -24.25 -1.86 -3.77
CA GLY A 15 -24.09 -2.99 -2.85
C GLY A 15 -25.11 -4.11 -3.05
N GLU A 16 -25.95 -4.03 -4.10
CA GLU A 16 -26.92 -5.08 -4.45
C GLU A 16 -26.20 -6.36 -4.94
N ASN A 17 -25.06 -6.19 -5.62
CA ASN A 17 -24.18 -7.26 -6.04
C ASN A 17 -22.78 -7.08 -5.44
N ASN A 18 -22.23 -8.13 -4.81
CA ASN A 18 -20.84 -8.12 -4.39
C ASN A 18 -19.89 -8.08 -5.59
N ILE A 19 -18.76 -7.39 -5.43
CA ILE A 19 -17.67 -7.41 -6.40
C ILE A 19 -16.95 -8.76 -6.35
N SER A 20 -16.68 -9.36 -7.52
CA SER A 20 -15.90 -10.59 -7.60
C SER A 20 -14.41 -10.31 -7.37
N ILE A 21 -13.68 -11.33 -6.88
CA ILE A 21 -12.21 -11.24 -6.68
C ILE A 21 -11.49 -10.92 -8.00
N ALA A 22 -11.97 -11.49 -9.13
CA ALA A 22 -11.41 -11.18 -10.45
C ALA A 22 -11.56 -9.70 -10.82
N ASN A 23 -12.72 -9.10 -10.52
CA ASN A 23 -12.96 -7.68 -10.77
C ASN A 23 -12.15 -6.80 -9.80
N LEU A 24 -12.01 -7.18 -8.53
CA LEU A 24 -11.12 -6.49 -7.58
C LEU A 24 -9.67 -6.48 -8.08
N ARG A 25 -9.17 -7.59 -8.64
CA ARG A 25 -7.83 -7.66 -9.20
C ARG A 25 -7.65 -6.73 -10.41
N ILE A 26 -8.63 -6.69 -11.31
CA ILE A 26 -8.61 -5.76 -12.46
C ILE A 26 -8.62 -4.30 -11.99
N LEU A 27 -9.39 -3.98 -10.94
CA LEU A 27 -9.40 -2.64 -10.35
C LEU A 27 -8.05 -2.30 -9.71
N HIS A 28 -7.46 -3.23 -8.96
CA HIS A 28 -6.14 -3.07 -8.35
C HIS A 28 -5.06 -2.79 -9.41
N GLU A 29 -5.02 -3.59 -10.48
CA GLU A 29 -4.05 -3.45 -11.58
C GLU A 29 -4.20 -2.12 -12.35
N ARG A 30 -5.40 -1.53 -12.37
CA ARG A 30 -5.67 -0.29 -13.11
C ARG A 30 -5.60 0.99 -12.27
N LEU A 31 -6.00 0.92 -11.00
CA LEU A 31 -6.11 2.08 -10.11
C LEU A 31 -4.94 2.19 -9.13
N GLY A 32 -4.13 1.15 -9.00
CA GLY A 32 -3.02 1.11 -8.03
C GLY A 32 -3.47 1.06 -6.56
N THR A 33 -4.77 0.96 -6.30
CA THR A 33 -5.36 0.92 -4.95
C THR A 33 -5.57 -0.52 -4.47
N SER A 34 -5.38 -0.80 -3.18
CA SER A 34 -5.59 -2.15 -2.63
C SER A 34 -7.06 -2.58 -2.68
N ALA A 35 -7.31 -3.89 -2.74
CA ALA A 35 -8.66 -4.43 -2.66
C ALA A 35 -9.34 -4.06 -1.34
N ASP A 36 -8.59 -4.05 -0.23
CA ASP A 36 -9.10 -3.63 1.08
C ASP A 36 -9.57 -2.17 1.07
N TYR A 37 -8.81 -1.28 0.41
CA TYR A 37 -9.21 0.13 0.27
C TYR A 37 -10.52 0.27 -0.53
N LEU A 38 -10.70 -0.54 -1.59
CA LEU A 38 -11.91 -0.51 -2.41
C LEU A 38 -13.14 -1.08 -1.70
N LEU A 39 -12.94 -2.06 -0.81
CA LEU A 39 -14.03 -2.74 -0.10
C LEU A 39 -14.45 -2.05 1.19
N PHE A 40 -13.48 -1.54 1.94
CA PHE A 40 -13.70 -1.02 3.29
C PHE A 40 -13.56 0.51 3.37
N GLY A 41 -13.19 1.16 2.26
CA GLY A 41 -12.96 2.60 2.21
C GLY A 41 -11.77 3.03 3.07
N THR A 42 -11.68 4.33 3.36
CA THR A 42 -10.73 4.87 4.35
C THR A 42 -11.21 4.55 5.77
N SER A 43 -11.08 3.29 6.20
CA SER A 43 -11.24 2.93 7.62
C SER A 43 -9.87 2.84 8.27
N SER A 44 -9.24 3.97 8.46
CA SER A 44 -8.18 4.07 9.45
C SER A 44 -8.26 5.44 10.06
N ASP A 45 -8.83 5.50 11.26
CA ASP A 45 -8.66 6.66 12.12
C ASP A 45 -7.14 6.87 12.27
N PHE A 46 -6.69 8.11 12.11
CA PHE A 46 -5.29 8.47 12.24
C PHE A 46 -4.73 7.97 13.57
N GLU A 47 -5.53 8.06 14.63
CA GLU A 47 -5.18 7.57 15.97
C GLU A 47 -4.93 6.07 16.01
N GLN A 48 -5.69 5.29 15.23
CA GLN A 48 -5.50 3.85 15.13
C GLN A 48 -4.19 3.50 14.40
N ILE A 49 -3.90 4.18 13.28
CA ILE A 49 -2.61 4.00 12.57
C ILE A 49 -1.46 4.41 13.48
N TRP A 50 -1.58 5.56 14.14
CA TRP A 50 -0.55 6.09 15.02
C TRP A 50 -0.25 5.15 16.18
N SER A 51 -1.29 4.57 16.79
CA SER A 51 -1.17 3.55 17.84
C SER A 51 -0.46 2.28 17.35
N GLN A 52 -0.77 1.82 16.14
CA GLN A 52 -0.08 0.67 15.53
C GLN A 52 1.40 0.97 15.28
N ILE A 53 1.73 2.15 14.73
CA ILE A 53 3.12 2.57 14.50
C ILE A 53 3.87 2.67 15.83
N SER A 54 3.24 3.26 16.85
CA SER A 54 3.85 3.49 18.16
C SER A 54 4.21 2.18 18.86
N SER A 55 3.36 1.15 18.75
CA SER A 55 3.57 -0.18 19.35
C SER A 55 4.47 -1.11 18.52
N SER A 56 4.86 -0.70 17.31
CA SER A 56 5.72 -1.49 16.43
C SER A 56 7.20 -1.51 16.88
N PRO A 57 7.99 -2.53 16.52
CA PRO A 57 9.44 -2.53 16.72
C PRO A 57 10.14 -1.35 16.03
N GLU A 58 11.25 -0.88 16.61
CA GLU A 58 12.05 0.23 16.05
C GLU A 58 12.52 -0.02 14.61
N THR A 59 12.79 -1.28 14.26
CA THR A 59 13.15 -1.67 12.88
C THR A 59 12.02 -1.43 11.89
N VAL A 60 10.77 -1.67 12.31
CA VAL A 60 9.57 -1.41 11.50
C VAL A 60 9.33 0.09 11.37
N LYS A 61 9.50 0.85 12.45
CA LYS A 61 9.38 2.31 12.42
C LYS A 61 10.42 2.94 11.50
N LEU A 62 11.68 2.50 11.57
CA LEU A 62 12.75 2.95 10.68
C LEU A 62 12.45 2.61 9.22
N LYS A 63 11.98 1.39 8.96
CA LYS A 63 11.56 0.97 7.61
C LYS A 63 10.42 1.85 7.07
N LEU A 64 9.44 2.19 7.90
CA LEU A 64 8.33 3.07 7.53
C LEU A 64 8.82 4.49 7.22
N LEU A 65 9.71 5.04 8.06
CA LEU A 65 10.32 6.35 7.85
C LEU A 65 11.05 6.42 6.49
N LEU A 66 11.89 5.44 6.18
CA LEU A 66 12.64 5.38 4.92
C LEU A 66 11.71 5.32 3.70
N ARG A 67 10.63 4.51 3.79
CA ARG A 67 9.60 4.48 2.74
C ARG A 67 8.91 5.83 2.55
N MET A 68 8.60 6.54 3.64
CA MET A 68 7.98 7.87 3.56
C MET A 68 8.94 8.89 2.92
N ILE A 69 10.21 8.89 3.30
CA ILE A 69 11.24 9.77 2.69
C ILE A 69 11.32 9.50 1.20
N TYR A 70 11.39 8.23 0.78
CA TYR A 70 11.41 7.87 -0.63
C TYR A 70 10.16 8.36 -1.38
N TYR A 71 8.99 8.03 -0.85
CA TYR A 71 7.70 8.41 -1.44
C TYR A 71 7.55 9.93 -1.61
N PHE A 72 7.94 10.71 -0.61
CA PHE A 72 7.84 12.17 -0.67
C PHE A 72 9.02 12.84 -1.39
N GLY A 73 10.17 12.17 -1.51
CA GLY A 73 11.41 12.72 -2.06
C GLY A 73 11.61 12.48 -3.55
N ASP A 74 11.23 11.31 -4.08
CA ASP A 74 11.57 10.92 -5.45
C ASP A 74 10.39 11.11 -6.43
N ARG A 75 9.15 10.76 -6.06
CA ARG A 75 8.00 10.84 -6.99
C ARG A 75 6.66 11.09 -6.29
N LYS A 76 6.16 12.34 -6.34
CA LYS A 76 4.72 12.60 -6.20
C LYS A 76 4.02 12.21 -7.50
N GLY A 77 3.50 10.99 -7.60
CA GLY A 77 2.40 10.71 -8.54
C GLY A 77 2.47 9.45 -9.38
N ASP A 78 3.61 8.76 -9.47
CA ASP A 78 3.64 7.48 -10.17
C ASP A 78 3.19 6.37 -9.22
N ALA A 79 2.09 5.72 -9.58
CA ALA A 79 1.58 4.56 -8.89
C ALA A 79 2.69 3.50 -8.85
N TYR A 80 3.29 3.33 -7.65
CA TYR A 80 4.22 2.27 -7.26
C TYR A 80 4.24 1.09 -8.26
N ASP A 81 5.17 1.11 -9.21
CA ASP A 81 5.35 -0.03 -10.10
C ASP A 81 5.89 -1.21 -9.27
N ARG A 82 5.40 -2.42 -9.55
CA ARG A 82 5.73 -3.63 -8.80
C ARG A 82 7.24 -3.93 -8.80
N GLN A 83 7.92 -3.55 -9.87
CA GLN A 83 9.36 -3.76 -10.03
C GLN A 83 10.17 -2.74 -9.21
N GLU A 84 9.86 -1.45 -9.31
CA GLU A 84 10.49 -0.39 -8.50
C GLU A 84 10.32 -0.66 -7.00
N ARG A 85 9.15 -1.18 -6.59
CA ARG A 85 8.88 -1.58 -5.21
C ARG A 85 9.86 -2.65 -4.71
N GLY A 86 10.24 -3.62 -5.54
CA GLY A 86 11.20 -4.66 -5.18
C GLY A 86 12.59 -4.11 -4.92
N ASP A 87 13.04 -3.18 -5.77
CA ASP A 87 14.38 -2.58 -5.70
C ASP A 87 14.50 -1.65 -4.48
N ILE A 88 13.46 -0.87 -4.19
CA ILE A 88 13.39 -0.01 -3.00
C ILE A 88 13.41 -0.85 -1.72
N GLU A 89 12.67 -1.96 -1.68
CA GLU A 89 12.65 -2.85 -0.51
C GLU A 89 14.01 -3.47 -0.24
N GLN A 90 14.74 -3.86 -1.29
CA GLN A 90 16.10 -4.36 -1.16
C GLN A 90 17.05 -3.25 -0.66
N MET A 91 16.98 -2.05 -1.24
CA MET A 91 17.80 -0.91 -0.81
C MET A 91 17.55 -0.56 0.67
N ILE A 92 16.29 -0.49 1.10
CA ILE A 92 15.93 -0.18 2.49
C ILE A 92 16.44 -1.27 3.44
N THR A 93 16.34 -2.54 3.04
CA THR A 93 16.83 -3.66 3.86
C THR A 93 18.35 -3.57 4.04
N LEU A 94 19.09 -3.36 2.95
CA LEU A 94 20.55 -3.20 2.99
C LEU A 94 21.00 -2.02 3.87
N LEU A 95 20.29 -0.89 3.81
CA LEU A 95 20.57 0.27 4.66
C LEU A 95 20.30 -0.01 6.15
N ILE A 96 19.23 -0.73 6.47
CA ILE A 96 18.93 -1.10 7.85
C ILE A 96 20.01 -2.05 8.39
N ASP A 97 20.40 -3.04 7.58
CA ASP A 97 21.44 -4.00 7.96
C ASP A 97 22.80 -3.30 8.17
N SER A 98 23.17 -2.33 7.33
CA SER A 98 24.42 -1.57 7.50
C SER A 98 24.42 -0.76 8.80
N ILE A 99 23.30 -0.09 9.11
CA ILE A 99 23.14 0.70 10.35
C ILE A 99 23.19 -0.19 11.59
N GLN A 100 22.68 -1.41 11.51
CA GLN A 100 22.69 -2.34 12.64
C GLN A 100 24.08 -2.96 12.87
N ASN A 101 24.80 -3.29 11.79
CA ASN A 101 26.15 -3.86 11.88
C ASN A 101 27.18 -2.87 12.47
N GLU A 102 27.03 -1.56 12.20
CA GLU A 102 27.88 -0.51 12.79
C GLU A 102 27.69 -0.32 14.30
N LYS A 103 26.56 -0.74 14.88
CA LYS A 103 26.31 -0.66 16.33
C LYS A 103 26.96 -1.79 17.14
N THR A 104 27.49 -2.81 16.48
CA THR A 104 28.08 -4.01 17.08
C THR A 104 29.61 -4.02 17.12
N THR A 105 30.26 -2.93 16.68
CA THR A 105 31.72 -2.75 16.70
C THR A 105 32.08 -1.58 17.61
#